data_AF-A0A2N2NGS2-F1
#
_entry.id   AF-A0A2N2NGS2-F1
#
_cell.length_a   1.000
_cell.length_b   1.000
_cell.length_c   1.000
_cell.angle_alpha   90.00
_cell.angle_beta   90.00
_cell.angle_gamma   90.00
#
_symmetry.space_group_name_H-M   'P 1'
#
loop_
_entity.id
_entity.type
_entity.pdbx_description
1 polymer ?
#
loop_
_entity_poly.entity_id
_entity_poly.type
_entity_poly.pdbx_seq_one_letter_code
_entity_poly.pdbx_strand_id
1 'polypeptide(L)'
;MRVETIRWENHPSQYIDPRHIDIWLPPSYHEQPEKRYPVLYMHDGQNLFNKRISYAGVDWGVVPAMNRLLKKGQVREAIIVGIWNIEKRFQEMLPWKPLSESKRGQVLYRKHQDEIGEIYSDGYLKLLVEEVKPHIDAQFRTLNGQADTFVMGSSMGGLITLYAICEYP
;
A
#
# COMPACT_ATOMS: atom_id res chain seq x y z
N MET A 1 -11.97 21.79 4.28
CA MET A 1 -10.87 21.05 4.92
C MET A 1 -9.77 20.88 3.91
N ARG A 2 -8.56 21.36 4.21
CA ARG A 2 -7.40 21.20 3.34
C ARG A 2 -7.00 19.72 3.42
N VAL A 3 -7.17 18.99 2.33
CA VAL A 3 -6.70 17.61 2.20
C VAL A 3 -5.22 17.74 1.84
N GLU A 4 -4.34 17.50 2.80
CA GLU A 4 -2.91 17.47 2.52
C GLU A 4 -2.52 16.06 2.08
N THR A 5 -2.00 15.98 0.86
CA THR A 5 -1.35 14.80 0.34
C THR A 5 0.09 15.18 0.00
N ILE A 6 1.04 14.51 0.63
CA ILE A 6 2.47 14.63 0.36
C ILE A 6 2.82 13.52 -0.64
N ARG A 7 3.61 13.84 -1.67
CA ARG A 7 4.12 12.84 -2.62
C ARG A 7 5.62 12.71 -2.48
N TRP A 8 6.08 11.47 -2.35
CA TRP A 8 7.47 11.10 -2.64
C TRP A 8 7.54 10.67 -4.10
N GLU A 9 8.11 11.53 -4.93
CA GLU A 9 8.28 11.27 -6.36
C GLU A 9 9.35 10.21 -6.59
N ASN A 10 9.03 9.13 -7.33
CA ASN A 10 9.97 8.06 -7.68
C ASN A 10 10.82 7.58 -6.49
N HIS A 11 10.17 7.22 -5.38
CA HIS A 11 10.82 6.67 -4.20
C HIS A 11 11.73 5.50 -4.62
N PRO A 12 13.05 5.59 -4.36
CA PRO A 12 13.99 4.57 -4.78
C PRO A 12 13.82 3.30 -3.95
N SER A 13 14.24 2.17 -4.51
CA SER A 13 14.25 0.88 -3.83
C SER A 13 15.48 0.08 -4.22
N GLN A 14 16.01 -0.69 -3.29
CA GLN A 14 17.04 -1.69 -3.54
C GLN A 14 16.45 -3.01 -4.06
N TYR A 15 15.15 -3.21 -3.93
CA TYR A 15 14.48 -4.49 -4.18
C TYR A 15 13.76 -4.56 -5.52
N ILE A 16 13.27 -3.41 -6.03
CA ILE A 16 12.40 -3.30 -7.20
C ILE A 16 12.52 -1.90 -7.83
N ASP A 17 11.79 -1.66 -8.91
CA ASP A 17 11.81 -0.36 -9.60
C ASP A 17 11.21 0.78 -8.75
N PRO A 18 11.71 2.02 -8.88
CA PRO A 18 11.18 3.17 -8.15
C PRO A 18 9.73 3.47 -8.51
N ARG A 19 9.00 4.07 -7.55
CA ARG A 19 7.57 4.43 -7.73
C ARG A 19 7.16 5.59 -6.84
N HIS A 20 6.05 6.25 -7.17
CA HIS A 20 5.51 7.27 -6.28
C HIS A 20 4.91 6.67 -5.01
N ILE A 21 5.05 7.38 -3.90
CA ILE A 21 4.34 7.09 -2.65
C ILE A 21 3.55 8.34 -2.28
N ASP A 22 2.24 8.18 -2.11
CA ASP A 22 1.36 9.27 -1.68
C ASP A 22 0.99 9.09 -0.20
N ILE A 23 1.12 10.14 0.59
CA ILE A 23 0.85 10.13 2.02
C ILE A 23 -0.26 11.14 2.30
N TRP A 24 -1.37 10.66 2.81
CA TRP A 24 -2.46 11.50 3.30
C TRP A 24 -2.40 11.63 4.82
N LEU A 25 -2.45 12.86 5.31
CA LEU A 25 -2.45 13.19 6.72
C LEU A 25 -3.87 13.47 7.22
N PRO A 26 -4.26 12.93 8.40
CA PRO A 26 -5.59 13.17 8.95
C PRO A 26 -5.75 14.65 9.37
N PRO A 27 -7.00 15.17 9.40
CA PRO A 27 -7.26 16.58 9.68
C PRO A 27 -6.61 17.10 10.97
N SER A 28 -6.62 16.30 12.04
CA SER A 28 -6.04 16.72 13.33
C SER A 28 -4.51 16.72 13.36
N TYR A 29 -3.81 16.24 12.33
CA TYR A 29 -2.36 16.03 12.35
C TYR A 29 -1.61 17.31 12.75
N HIS A 30 -1.95 18.45 12.15
CA HIS A 30 -1.30 19.73 12.45
C HIS A 30 -1.85 20.43 13.69
N GLU A 31 -3.09 20.11 14.08
CA GLU A 31 -3.76 20.70 15.24
C GLU A 31 -3.34 20.04 16.56
N GLN A 32 -2.85 18.79 16.51
CA GLN A 32 -2.50 17.97 17.67
C GLN A 32 -1.05 17.46 17.54
N PRO A 33 -0.03 18.30 17.85
CA PRO A 33 1.37 17.97 17.59
C PRO A 33 1.91 16.77 18.38
N GLU A 34 1.31 16.46 19.53
CA GLU A 34 1.69 15.31 20.36
C GLU A 34 0.99 14.00 19.95
N LYS A 35 -0.07 14.09 19.14
CA LYS A 35 -0.85 12.91 18.74
C LYS A 35 -0.08 12.09 17.72
N ARG A 36 -0.10 10.77 17.93
CA ARG A 36 0.39 9.75 16.99
C ARG A 36 -0.76 8.99 16.36
N TYR A 37 -0.55 8.48 15.17
CA TYR A 37 -1.60 7.90 14.33
C TYR A 37 -1.25 6.48 13.87
N PRO A 38 -2.21 5.55 13.84
CA PRO A 38 -2.04 4.31 13.08
C PRO A 38 -1.82 4.63 11.59
N VAL A 39 -1.26 3.66 10.87
CA VAL A 39 -0.95 3.78 9.45
C VAL A 39 -1.68 2.70 8.65
N LEU A 40 -2.38 3.13 7.61
CA LEU A 40 -3.02 2.28 6.61
C LEU A 40 -2.23 2.35 5.31
N TYR A 41 -1.47 1.29 5.01
CA TYR A 41 -0.77 1.10 3.75
C TYR A 41 -1.72 0.52 2.71
N MET A 42 -1.86 1.18 1.57
CA MET A 42 -2.79 0.81 0.51
C MET A 42 -2.06 0.63 -0.81
N HIS A 43 -2.34 -0.48 -1.49
CA HIS A 43 -1.83 -0.72 -2.84
C HIS A 43 -2.59 0.14 -3.87
N ASP A 44 -2.00 0.30 -5.06
CA ASP A 44 -2.57 1.10 -6.15
C ASP A 44 -2.78 2.58 -5.78
N GLY A 45 -1.75 3.18 -5.18
CA GLY A 45 -1.74 4.53 -4.62
C GLY A 45 -2.31 5.64 -5.53
N GLN A 46 -2.14 5.52 -6.85
CA GLN A 46 -2.66 6.50 -7.82
C GLN A 46 -4.19 6.65 -7.79
N ASN A 47 -4.89 5.65 -7.26
CA ASN A 47 -6.34 5.59 -7.23
C ASN A 47 -6.95 6.14 -5.93
N LEU A 48 -6.14 6.56 -4.95
CA LEU A 48 -6.65 6.77 -3.58
C LEU A 48 -7.12 8.21 -3.30
N PHE A 49 -6.37 9.21 -3.77
CA PHE A 49 -6.49 10.57 -3.25
C PHE A 49 -6.90 11.63 -4.26
N ASN A 50 -6.70 11.38 -5.56
CA ASN A 50 -6.94 12.38 -6.58
C ASN A 50 -7.58 11.76 -7.83
N LYS A 51 -8.86 12.11 -8.04
CA LYS A 51 -9.67 11.69 -9.20
C LYS A 51 -9.00 11.95 -10.55
N ARG A 52 -8.19 13.02 -10.67
CA ARG A 52 -7.57 13.41 -11.94
C ARG A 52 -6.45 12.45 -12.40
N ILE A 53 -5.90 11.66 -11.48
CA ILE A 53 -4.81 10.71 -11.74
C ILE A 53 -5.23 9.25 -11.50
N SER A 54 -6.49 9.02 -11.13
CA SER A 54 -7.03 7.69 -10.92
C SER A 54 -7.34 7.00 -12.25
N TYR A 55 -7.10 5.68 -12.33
CA TYR A 55 -7.20 4.87 -13.55
C TYR A 55 -8.57 4.98 -14.27
N ALA A 56 -9.65 5.20 -13.53
CA ALA A 56 -11.01 5.32 -14.08
C ALA A 56 -11.59 6.75 -14.01
N GLY A 57 -10.76 7.78 -13.74
CA GLY A 57 -11.25 9.15 -13.52
C GLY A 57 -12.04 9.34 -12.22
N VAL A 58 -12.09 8.30 -11.39
CA VAL A 58 -12.75 8.26 -10.07
C VAL A 58 -11.77 7.62 -9.09
N ASP A 59 -11.47 8.34 -8.00
CA ASP A 59 -10.71 7.77 -6.89
C ASP A 59 -11.56 6.76 -6.11
N TRP A 60 -10.93 5.91 -5.30
CA TRP A 60 -11.61 4.89 -4.50
C TRP A 60 -12.47 5.47 -3.37
N GLY A 61 -12.56 6.80 -3.24
CA GLY A 61 -13.37 7.46 -2.22
C GLY A 61 -12.86 7.23 -0.80
N VAL A 62 -11.56 6.92 -0.63
CA VAL A 62 -10.95 6.59 0.66
C VAL A 62 -11.08 7.75 1.64
N VAL A 63 -10.68 8.96 1.23
CA VAL A 63 -10.75 10.16 2.09
C VAL A 63 -12.20 10.52 2.45
N PRO A 64 -13.17 10.56 1.51
CA PRO A 64 -14.58 10.71 1.84
C PRO A 64 -15.13 9.64 2.80
N ALA A 65 -14.74 8.37 2.62
CA ALA A 65 -15.17 7.27 3.48
C ALA A 65 -14.60 7.41 4.90
N MET A 66 -13.29 7.68 5.02
CA MET A 66 -12.62 7.93 6.29
C MET A 66 -13.29 9.09 7.04
N ASN A 67 -13.47 10.24 6.39
CA ASN A 67 -14.15 11.40 6.99
C ASN A 67 -15.58 11.09 7.45
N ARG A 68 -16.33 10.29 6.69
CA ARG A 68 -17.68 9.87 7.08
C ARG A 68 -17.66 8.98 8.31
N LEU A 69 -16.74 8.02 8.38
CA LEU A 69 -16.61 7.10 9.52
C LEU A 69 -16.11 7.83 10.78
N LEU A 70 -15.18 8.77 10.63
CA LEU A 70 -14.70 9.64 11.71
C LEU A 70 -15.82 10.47 12.32
N LYS A 71 -16.65 11.11 11.49
CA LYS A 71 -17.82 11.88 11.95
C LYS A 71 -18.82 11.04 12.75
N LYS A 72 -18.87 9.72 12.49
CA LYS A 72 -19.72 8.77 13.22
C LYS A 72 -19.04 8.17 14.45
N GLY A 73 -17.78 8.50 14.73
CA GLY A 73 -17.01 7.90 15.82
C GLY A 73 -16.73 6.40 15.65
N GLN A 74 -16.83 5.87 14.41
CA GLN A 74 -16.72 4.43 14.14
C GLN A 74 -15.28 3.97 13.91
N VAL A 75 -14.39 4.90 13.58
CA VAL A 75 -12.97 4.65 13.38
C VAL A 75 -12.16 5.75 14.04
N ARG A 76 -10.89 5.47 14.32
CA ARG A 76 -9.89 6.46 14.68
C ARG A 76 -9.25 7.05 13.43
N GLU A 77 -8.68 8.24 13.55
CA GLU A 77 -7.89 8.84 12.49
C GLU A 77 -6.65 8.01 12.20
N ALA A 78 -6.22 7.96 10.93
CA ALA A 78 -5.05 7.24 10.47
C ALA A 78 -4.31 8.04 9.40
N ILE A 79 -2.99 7.85 9.32
CA ILE A 79 -2.22 8.22 8.13
C ILE A 79 -2.50 7.16 7.06
N ILE A 80 -2.71 7.58 5.81
CA ILE A 80 -2.92 6.65 4.70
C ILE A 80 -1.75 6.78 3.74
N VAL A 81 -1.06 5.67 3.47
CA VAL A 81 0.10 5.60 2.59
C VAL A 81 -0.27 4.79 1.36
N GLY A 82 -0.33 5.44 0.20
CA GLY A 82 -0.62 4.83 -1.09
C GLY A 82 0.65 4.46 -1.85
N ILE A 83 0.88 3.16 -2.05
CA ILE A 83 2.00 2.64 -2.83
C ILE A 83 1.54 2.51 -4.27
N TRP A 84 2.09 3.33 -5.16
CA TRP A 84 1.73 3.27 -6.58
C TRP A 84 2.15 1.95 -7.19
N ASN A 85 1.33 1.44 -8.09
CA ASN A 85 1.80 0.39 -8.99
C ASN A 85 2.57 1.01 -10.17
N ILE A 86 3.25 0.13 -10.92
CA ILE A 86 3.96 0.44 -12.16
C ILE A 86 3.50 -0.54 -13.25
N GLU A 87 4.13 -0.50 -14.43
CA GLU A 87 3.84 -1.43 -15.54
C GLU A 87 3.87 -2.91 -15.10
N LYS A 88 4.79 -3.25 -14.19
CA LYS A 88 4.95 -4.60 -13.59
C LYS A 88 3.92 -4.95 -12.49
N ARG A 89 2.79 -4.24 -12.41
CA ARG A 89 1.77 -4.44 -11.37
C ARG A 89 1.39 -5.91 -11.19
N PHE A 90 1.22 -6.64 -12.29
CA PHE A 90 0.80 -8.04 -12.24
C PHE A 90 1.87 -8.90 -11.54
N GLN A 91 3.13 -8.74 -11.95
CA GLN A 91 4.28 -9.48 -11.45
C GLN A 91 4.62 -9.13 -9.99
N GLU A 92 4.44 -7.87 -9.59
CA GLU A 92 4.69 -7.41 -8.22
C GLU A 92 3.58 -7.82 -7.24
N MET A 93 2.35 -8.04 -7.71
CA MET A 93 1.21 -8.34 -6.84
C MET A 93 0.76 -9.81 -6.88
N LEU A 94 1.44 -10.68 -7.64
CA LEU A 94 1.16 -12.11 -7.68
C LEU A 94 2.00 -12.85 -6.62
N PRO A 95 1.37 -13.52 -5.62
CA PRO A 95 2.11 -14.19 -4.53
C PRO A 95 3.06 -15.28 -5.05
N TRP A 96 4.36 -15.17 -4.75
CA TRP A 96 5.36 -16.08 -5.29
C TRP A 96 5.33 -17.47 -4.65
N LYS A 97 5.38 -17.56 -3.31
CA LYS A 97 5.44 -18.86 -2.63
C LYS A 97 4.32 -19.85 -2.99
N PRO A 98 3.04 -19.44 -3.13
CA PRO A 98 2.01 -20.37 -3.59
C PRO A 98 2.29 -20.97 -4.99
N LEU A 99 2.98 -20.23 -5.86
CA LEU A 99 3.38 -20.67 -7.20
C LEU A 99 4.66 -21.50 -7.18
N SER A 100 5.63 -21.18 -6.32
CA SER A 100 6.94 -21.84 -6.31
C SER A 100 7.02 -23.04 -5.38
N GLU A 101 6.25 -23.07 -4.29
CA GLU A 101 6.35 -24.11 -3.26
C GLU A 101 5.27 -25.20 -3.38
N SER A 102 4.20 -24.97 -4.15
CA SER A 102 3.16 -25.97 -4.37
C SER A 102 3.30 -26.65 -5.74
N LYS A 103 3.13 -27.98 -5.81
CA LYS A 103 3.17 -28.72 -7.08
C LYS A 103 2.19 -28.16 -8.13
N ARG A 104 0.98 -27.82 -7.69
CA ARG A 104 -0.06 -27.23 -8.56
C ARG A 104 0.36 -25.83 -9.05
N GLY A 105 0.89 -25.01 -8.15
CA GLY A 105 1.43 -23.69 -8.47
C GLY A 105 2.56 -23.77 -9.49
N GLN A 106 3.51 -24.67 -9.31
CA GLN A 106 4.65 -24.83 -10.21
C GLN A 106 4.20 -25.25 -11.62
N VAL A 107 3.20 -26.14 -11.71
CA VAL A 107 2.61 -26.54 -12.99
C VAL A 107 1.89 -25.38 -13.66
N LEU A 108 1.10 -24.61 -12.91
CA LEU A 108 0.39 -23.43 -13.43
C LEU A 108 1.36 -22.35 -13.90
N TYR A 109 2.38 -22.03 -13.10
CA TYR A 109 3.37 -21.03 -13.45
C TYR A 109 4.14 -21.43 -14.70
N ARG A 110 4.67 -22.66 -14.78
CA ARG A 110 5.36 -23.14 -15.99
C ARG A 110 4.49 -23.07 -17.25
N LYS A 111 3.18 -23.32 -17.14
CA LYS A 111 2.26 -23.25 -18.28
C LYS A 111 2.07 -21.82 -18.81
N HIS A 112 2.16 -20.82 -17.93
CA HIS A 112 1.87 -19.42 -18.25
C HIS A 112 3.11 -18.50 -18.11
N GLN A 113 4.30 -19.08 -17.96
CA GLN A 113 5.51 -18.33 -17.60
C GLN A 113 5.85 -17.28 -18.66
N ASP A 114 5.68 -17.60 -19.95
CA ASP A 114 5.97 -16.68 -21.04
C ASP A 114 5.02 -15.46 -21.05
N GLU A 115 3.79 -15.64 -20.56
CA GLU A 115 2.78 -14.56 -20.45
C GLU A 115 2.98 -13.73 -19.18
N ILE A 116 3.33 -14.39 -18.08
CA ILE A 116 3.45 -13.77 -16.75
C ILE A 116 4.79 -13.04 -16.61
N GLY A 117 5.87 -13.64 -17.11
CA GLY A 117 7.24 -13.22 -16.84
C GLY A 117 7.70 -13.57 -15.43
N GLU A 118 8.79 -12.94 -15.01
CA GLU A 118 9.33 -13.10 -13.66
C GLU A 118 8.44 -12.43 -12.60
N ILE A 119 8.33 -13.05 -11.42
CA ILE A 119 7.52 -12.57 -10.30
C ILE A 119 8.38 -11.84 -9.29
N TYR A 120 7.90 -10.67 -8.83
CA TYR A 120 8.65 -9.75 -7.98
C TYR A 120 7.95 -9.46 -6.64
N SER A 121 6.96 -10.26 -6.25
CA SER A 121 6.15 -9.99 -5.05
C SER A 121 6.94 -9.97 -3.74
N ASP A 122 7.97 -10.80 -3.60
CA ASP A 122 8.85 -10.73 -2.43
C ASP A 122 9.61 -9.41 -2.36
N GLY A 123 10.09 -8.92 -3.51
CA GLY A 123 10.73 -7.61 -3.63
C GLY A 123 9.75 -6.47 -3.32
N TYR A 124 8.50 -6.57 -3.80
CA TYR A 124 7.42 -5.64 -3.48
C TYR A 124 7.15 -5.55 -1.98
N LEU A 125 7.09 -6.68 -1.28
CA LEU A 125 6.90 -6.67 0.16
C LEU A 125 8.12 -6.15 0.92
N LYS A 126 9.34 -6.42 0.44
CA LYS A 126 10.56 -5.84 1.02
C LYS A 126 10.63 -4.32 0.87
N LEU A 127 10.23 -3.76 -0.28
CA LEU A 127 10.04 -2.31 -0.41
C LEU A 127 9.12 -1.80 0.72
N LEU A 128 7.99 -2.45 0.94
CA LEU A 128 7.02 -2.00 1.93
C LEU A 128 7.58 -2.07 3.36
N VAL A 129 8.18 -3.20 3.73
CA VAL A 129 8.57 -3.52 5.11
C VAL A 129 9.93 -2.93 5.49
N GLU A 130 10.90 -2.95 4.57
CA GLU A 130 12.28 -2.56 4.85
C GLU A 130 12.59 -1.10 4.46
N GLU A 131 11.79 -0.48 3.59
CA GLU A 131 12.04 0.87 3.10
C GLU A 131 10.89 1.82 3.41
N VAL A 132 9.70 1.58 2.88
CA VAL A 132 8.56 2.52 3.01
C VAL A 132 8.10 2.66 4.45
N LYS A 133 7.82 1.56 5.16
CA LYS A 133 7.35 1.63 6.55
C LYS A 133 8.36 2.33 7.47
N PRO A 134 9.65 1.97 7.49
CA PRO A 134 10.66 2.67 8.30
C PRO A 134 10.77 4.16 7.96
N HIS A 135 10.74 4.53 6.68
CA HIS A 135 10.77 5.95 6.29
C HIS A 135 9.52 6.71 6.77
N ILE A 136 8.35 6.09 6.70
CA ILE A 136 7.10 6.68 7.21
C ILE A 136 7.17 6.86 8.74
N ASP A 137 7.64 5.84 9.46
CA ASP A 137 7.76 5.89 10.93
C ASP A 137 8.80 6.91 11.41
N ALA A 138 9.84 7.17 10.61
CA ALA A 138 10.88 8.15 10.92
C ALA A 138 10.44 9.60 10.64
N GLN A 139 9.62 9.82 9.61
CA GLN A 139 9.23 11.18 9.18
C GLN A 139 7.88 11.64 9.74
N PHE A 140 6.99 10.72 10.09
CA PHE A 140 5.65 11.04 10.55
C PHE A 140 5.38 10.55 11.98
N ARG A 141 4.39 11.14 12.63
CA ARG A 141 3.97 10.76 13.98
C ARG A 141 3.12 9.49 13.95
N THR A 142 3.77 8.36 13.75
CA THR A 142 3.08 7.06 13.70
C THR A 142 3.01 6.39 15.07
N LEU A 143 1.99 5.55 15.23
CA LEU A 143 1.98 4.41 16.14
C LEU A 143 2.50 3.22 15.32
N ASN A 144 3.76 2.85 15.53
CA ASN A 144 4.50 1.95 14.63
C ASN A 144 4.35 0.46 14.97
N GLY A 145 3.54 0.13 15.98
CA GLY A 145 3.28 -1.24 16.41
C GLY A 145 2.36 -2.01 15.47
N GLN A 146 2.37 -3.34 15.59
CA GLN A 146 1.57 -4.27 14.78
C GLN A 146 0.05 -3.95 14.86
N ALA A 147 -0.47 -3.64 16.06
CA ALA A 147 -1.88 -3.30 16.26
C ALA A 147 -2.32 -1.98 15.59
N ASP A 148 -1.35 -1.18 15.12
CA ASP A 148 -1.55 0.14 14.52
C ASP A 148 -1.08 0.21 13.06
N THR A 149 -0.62 -0.91 12.51
CA THR A 149 -0.13 -1.04 11.14
C THR A 149 -1.10 -1.90 10.33
N PHE A 150 -1.68 -1.34 9.28
CA PHE A 150 -2.68 -2.02 8.46
C PHE A 150 -2.23 -2.02 6.99
N VAL A 151 -2.55 -3.09 6.27
CA VAL A 151 -2.37 -3.20 4.81
C VAL A 151 -3.71 -3.49 4.14
N MET A 152 -3.96 -2.88 2.97
CA MET A 152 -5.23 -3.01 2.26
C MET A 152 -5.05 -2.93 0.74
N GLY A 153 -5.84 -3.70 0.01
CA GLY A 153 -5.92 -3.64 -1.44
C GLY A 153 -7.16 -4.31 -2.01
N SER A 154 -7.35 -4.16 -3.32
CA SER A 154 -8.47 -4.75 -4.07
C SER A 154 -7.96 -5.57 -5.24
N SER A 155 -8.68 -6.64 -5.60
CA SER A 155 -8.28 -7.56 -6.68
C SER A 155 -6.85 -8.09 -6.44
N MET A 156 -5.90 -7.86 -7.36
CA MET A 156 -4.49 -8.20 -7.14
C MET A 156 -3.90 -7.55 -5.89
N GLY A 157 -4.31 -6.31 -5.58
CA GLY A 157 -3.97 -5.64 -4.33
C GLY A 157 -4.41 -6.45 -3.11
N GLY A 158 -5.55 -7.15 -3.18
CA GLY A 158 -6.01 -8.05 -2.13
C GLY A 158 -5.16 -9.32 -2.03
N LEU A 159 -4.69 -9.87 -3.15
CA LEU A 159 -3.78 -11.03 -3.15
C LEU A 159 -2.45 -10.70 -2.48
N ILE A 160 -1.82 -9.57 -2.85
CA ILE A 160 -0.56 -9.14 -2.24
C ILE A 160 -0.74 -8.73 -0.77
N THR A 161 -1.90 -8.18 -0.39
CA THR A 161 -2.26 -7.94 1.02
C THR A 161 -2.31 -9.23 1.82
N LEU A 162 -2.96 -10.29 1.32
CA LEU A 162 -2.99 -11.59 1.99
C LEU A 162 -1.59 -12.21 2.08
N TYR A 163 -0.80 -12.07 1.02
CA TYR A 163 0.58 -12.54 1.02
C TYR A 163 1.44 -11.79 2.05
N ALA A 164 1.29 -10.47 2.17
CA ALA A 164 1.98 -9.67 3.18
C ALA A 164 1.72 -10.17 4.61
N ILE A 165 0.47 -10.49 4.94
CA ILE A 165 0.09 -10.97 6.28
C ILE A 165 0.66 -12.39 6.55
N CYS A 166 0.80 -13.21 5.52
CA CYS A 166 1.43 -14.53 5.65
C CYS A 166 2.96 -14.44 5.83
N GLU A 167 3.60 -13.51 5.13
CA GLU A 167 5.05 -13.35 5.13
C GLU A 167 5.58 -12.55 6.32
N TYR A 168 4.78 -11.60 6.80
CA TYR A 168 5.13 -10.66 7.87
C TYR A 168 3.99 -10.59 8.91
N PRO A 169 3.81 -11.66 9.72
CA PRO A 169 2.70 -11.75 10.68
C PRO A 169 2.78 -10.72 11.81
#